data_AF-A0A8T4F8B6-F1
#
_entry.id   AF-A0A8T4F8B6-F1
#
_cell.length_a   1.000
_cell.length_b   1.000
_cell.length_c   1.000
_cell.angle_alpha   90.00
_cell.angle_beta   90.00
_cell.angle_gamma   90.00
#
_symmetry.space_group_name_H-M   'P 1'
#
loop_
_entity.id
_entity.type
_entity.pdbx_description
1 polymer ?
#
loop_
_entity_poly.entity_id
_entity_poly.type
_entity_poly.pdbx_seq_one_letter_code
_entity_poly.pdbx_strand_id
1 'polypeptide(L)' 'YVRYATCITEGCPIPAHLCQIDHIDPWASGGRTDLDRLAPCCGFHNRDRAIHPQRYRIRRTDDGRWALTYLGLHPQRAPR' A
#
# COMPACT_ATOMS: atom_id res chain seq x y z
N TYR A 1 12.23 12.85 -11.02
CA TYR A 1 12.20 11.39 -10.82
C TYR A 1 10.82 11.01 -10.33
N VAL A 2 10.20 9.94 -10.86
CA VAL A 2 8.89 9.45 -10.40
C VAL A 2 9.11 8.43 -9.28
N ARG A 3 8.60 8.69 -8.07
CA ARG A 3 8.76 7.76 -6.92
C ARG A 3 7.88 6.52 -7.06
N TYR A 4 6.67 6.65 -7.62
CA TYR A 4 5.75 5.54 -7.84
C TYR A 4 5.12 5.63 -9.22
N ALA A 5 5.22 4.57 -10.01
CA ALA A 5 4.56 4.48 -11.32
C ALA A 5 3.12 3.97 -11.21
N THR A 6 2.87 3.08 -10.24
CA THR A 6 1.58 2.42 -10.01
C THR A 6 1.20 2.47 -8.52
N CYS A 7 0.05 1.89 -8.18
CA CYS A 7 -0.37 1.60 -6.82
C CYS A 7 0.76 0.96 -5.99
N ILE A 8 0.88 1.35 -4.73
CA ILE A 8 1.87 0.87 -3.76
C ILE A 8 1.79 -0.64 -3.51
N THR A 9 0.61 -1.23 -3.70
CA THR A 9 0.42 -2.67 -3.61
C THR A 9 1.21 -3.39 -4.71
N GLU A 10 2.10 -4.29 -4.30
CA GLU A 10 2.96 -5.05 -5.21
C GLU A 10 2.13 -5.80 -6.25
N GLY A 11 2.49 -5.67 -7.53
CA GLY A 11 1.80 -6.31 -8.65
C GLY A 11 0.49 -5.62 -9.09
N CYS A 12 0.04 -4.56 -8.42
CA CYS A 12 -1.14 -3.81 -8.88
C CYS A 12 -0.76 -2.87 -10.05
N PRO A 13 -1.40 -3.01 -11.23
CA PRO A 13 -1.02 -2.25 -12.42
C PRO A 13 -1.65 -0.86 -12.50
N ILE A 14 -2.50 -0.48 -11.53
CA ILE A 14 -3.22 0.80 -11.57
C ILE A 14 -2.21 1.95 -11.54
N PRO A 15 -2.18 2.84 -12.55
CA PRO A 15 -1.26 3.97 -12.60
C PRO A 15 -1.42 4.90 -11.40
N ALA A 16 -0.31 5.46 -10.90
CA ALA A 16 -0.31 6.31 -9.71
C ALA A 16 -1.20 7.57 -9.85
N HIS A 17 -1.40 8.09 -11.07
CA HIS A 17 -2.28 9.24 -11.31
C HIS A 17 -3.78 8.90 -11.20
N LEU A 18 -4.14 7.62 -11.17
CA LEU A 18 -5.50 7.15 -10.87
C LEU A 18 -5.65 6.69 -9.40
N CYS A 19 -4.58 6.77 -8.62
CA CYS A 19 -4.56 6.39 -7.22
C CYS A 19 -4.90 7.57 -6.31
N GLN A 20 -5.34 7.23 -5.11
CA GLN A 20 -5.46 8.16 -4.00
C GLN A 20 -4.14 8.18 -3.22
N ILE A 21 -3.83 9.27 -2.53
CA ILE A 21 -2.70 9.28 -1.60
C ILE A 21 -3.16 8.68 -0.27
N ASP A 22 -2.54 7.58 0.13
CA ASP A 22 -2.86 6.82 1.34
C ASP A 22 -1.73 6.92 2.38
N HIS A 23 -2.09 6.79 3.65
CA HIS A 23 -1.15 6.81 4.77
C HIS A 23 -0.57 5.41 5.00
N ILE A 24 0.76 5.34 5.18
CA ILE A 24 1.43 4.08 5.56
C ILE A 24 1.00 3.64 6.96
N ASP A 25 0.91 4.56 7.91
CA ASP A 25 0.27 4.30 9.18
C ASP A 25 -1.21 4.64 9.04
N PRO A 26 -2.17 3.72 9.30
CA PRO A 26 -3.58 3.98 9.05
C PRO A 26 -4.05 5.31 9.65
N TRP A 27 -4.82 6.08 8.87
CA TRP A 27 -5.37 7.35 9.33
C TRP A 27 -6.14 7.20 10.65
N ALA A 28 -6.95 6.13 10.77
CA ALA A 28 -7.75 5.85 11.96
C ALA A 28 -6.91 5.59 13.24
N SER A 29 -5.63 5.21 13.10
CA SER A 29 -4.71 5.06 14.24
C SER A 29 -3.87 6.31 14.52
N GLY A 30 -4.24 7.47 13.94
CA GLY A 30 -3.49 8.72 14.10
C GLY A 30 -2.30 8.85 13.16
N GLY A 31 -2.33 8.19 12.00
CA GLY A 31 -1.31 8.32 10.96
C GLY A 31 -1.08 9.79 10.59
N ARG A 32 0.18 10.24 10.64
CA ARG A 32 0.54 11.62 10.33
C ARG A 32 0.58 11.83 8.82
N THR A 33 0.10 12.98 8.38
CA THR A 33 0.37 13.46 7.02
C THR A 33 1.84 13.87 6.93
N ASP A 34 2.67 12.93 6.49
CA ASP A 34 4.12 13.07 6.30
C ASP A 34 4.44 12.55 4.90
N LEU A 35 5.07 13.37 4.06
CA LEU A 35 5.38 13.01 2.67
C LEU A 35 6.22 11.73 2.56
N ASP A 36 7.02 11.41 3.58
CA ASP A 36 7.77 10.15 3.62
C ASP A 36 6.96 8.94 4.07
N ARG A 37 5.75 9.15 4.59
CA ARG A 37 4.82 8.09 5.06
C ARG A 37 3.47 8.14 4.32
N LEU A 38 3.49 8.69 3.10
CA LEU A 38 2.38 8.68 2.15
C LEU A 38 2.78 7.94 0.86
N ALA A 39 1.82 7.28 0.22
CA ALA A 39 2.04 6.61 -1.06
C ALA A 39 0.74 6.47 -1.88
N PRO A 40 0.82 6.38 -3.22
CA PRO A 40 -0.37 6.20 -4.05
C PRO A 40 -0.95 4.79 -3.88
N CYS A 41 -2.21 4.69 -3.49
CA CYS A 41 -2.94 3.44 -3.38
C CYS A 41 -4.23 3.50 -4.22
N CYS A 42 -4.54 2.46 -4.99
CA CYS A 42 -5.76 2.46 -5.78
C CYS A 42 -6.99 2.41 -4.86
N GLY A 43 -8.14 2.88 -5.35
CA GLY A 43 -9.35 2.96 -4.51
C GLY A 43 -9.77 1.61 -3.91
N PHE A 44 -9.53 0.49 -4.61
CA PHE A 44 -9.79 -0.85 -4.09
C PHE A 44 -8.90 -1.17 -2.89
N HIS A 45 -7.57 -1.14 -3.06
CA HIS A 45 -6.64 -1.51 -1.98
C HIS A 45 -6.69 -0.51 -0.82
N ASN A 46 -6.92 0.77 -1.08
CA ASN A 46 -7.09 1.77 -0.03
C ASN A 46 -8.27 1.41 0.89
N ARG A 47 -9.44 1.16 0.29
CA ARG A 47 -10.65 0.78 1.05
C ARG A 47 -10.52 -0.59 1.72
N ASP A 48 -10.01 -1.59 1.00
CA ASP A 48 -9.86 -2.94 1.56
C ASP A 48 -8.85 -2.95 2.73
N ARG A 49 -7.75 -2.20 2.63
CA ARG A 49 -6.78 -2.05 3.72
C ARG A 49 -7.35 -1.31 4.93
N ALA A 50 -8.19 -0.29 4.72
CA ALA A 50 -8.84 0.41 5.82
C ALA A 50 -9.74 -0.51 6.67
N ILE A 51 -10.38 -1.50 6.03
CA ILE A 51 -11.30 -2.45 6.68
C ILE A 51 -10.53 -3.71 7.17
N HIS A 52 -9.50 -4.13 6.44
CA HIS A 52 -8.79 -5.38 6.64
C HIS A 52 -7.26 -5.20 6.64
N PRO A 53 -6.71 -4.39 7.57
CA PRO A 53 -5.27 -4.09 7.59
C PRO A 53 -4.39 -5.34 7.70
N GLN A 54 -4.88 -6.41 8.35
CA GLN A 54 -4.20 -7.69 8.47
C GLN A 54 -3.94 -8.42 7.14
N ARG A 55 -4.59 -8.02 6.04
CA ARG A 55 -4.32 -8.55 4.69
C ARG A 55 -3.12 -7.89 4.01
N TYR A 56 -2.50 -6.91 4.64
CA TYR A 56 -1.42 -6.12 4.07
C TYR A 56 -0.20 -6.18 4.96
N ARG A 57 0.94 -6.53 4.37
CA ARG A 57 2.24 -6.34 5.01
C ARG A 57 2.88 -5.08 4.44
N ILE A 58 3.26 -4.16 5.33
CA ILE A 58 4.01 -2.96 4.97
C ILE A 58 5.49 -3.32 4.92
N ARG A 59 6.18 -2.88 3.87
CA ARG A 59 7.64 -3.00 3.73
C ARG A 59 8.22 -1.71 3.20
N ARG A 60 9.41 -1.36 3.67
CA ARG A 60 10.26 -0.34 3.03
C ARG A 60 11.25 -1.03 2.11
N THR A 61 11.31 -0.61 0.85
CA THR A 61 12.24 -1.12 -0.15
C THR A 61 13.61 -0.47 0.00
N ASP A 62 14.63 -1.06 -0.62
CA ASP A 62 16.02 -0.57 -0.53
C ASP A 62 16.19 0.83 -1.15
N ASP A 63 15.36 1.18 -2.13
CA ASP A 63 15.28 2.52 -2.73
C ASP A 63 14.46 3.53 -1.90
N GLY A 64 14.09 3.16 -0.68
CA GLY A 64 13.43 4.05 0.29
C GLY A 64 11.94 4.27 0.04
N ARG A 65 11.32 3.53 -0.90
CA ARG A 65 9.87 3.55 -1.11
C ARG A 65 9.16 2.62 -0.13
N TRP A 66 7.87 2.83 0.03
CA TRP A 66 7.00 1.90 0.73
C TRP A 66 6.37 0.95 -0.30
N ALA A 67 6.10 -0.27 0.13
CA ALA A 67 5.38 -1.28 -0.64
C ALA A 67 4.40 -2.00 0.27
N LEU A 68 3.25 -2.38 -0.29
CA LEU A 68 2.28 -3.23 0.38
C LEU A 68 2.26 -4.60 -0.29
N THR A 69 2.61 -5.64 0.46
CA THR A 69 2.35 -7.01 0.01
C THR A 69 0.91 -7.37 0.37
N TYR A 70 0.07 -7.60 -0.63
CA TYR A 70 -1.30 -8.07 -0.43
C TYR A 70 -1.31 -9.59 -0.21
N LEU A 71 -1.74 -10.00 0.98
CA LEU A 71 -1.79 -11.39 1.42
C LEU A 71 -3.10 -12.09 1.00
N GLY A 72 -4.06 -11.36 0.43
CA GLY A 72 -5.32 -11.90 -0.07
C GLY A 72 -6.41 -12.12 1.00
N LEU A 73 -7.54 -12.68 0.55
CA LEU A 73 -8.68 -13.11 1.37
C LEU A 73 -8.46 -14.45 2.11
N HIS A 74 -7.30 -15.10 1.95
CA HIS A 74 -7.08 -16.49 2.37
C HIS A 74 -5.85 -16.66 3.28
N PRO A 75 -5.95 -17.46 4.37
CA PRO A 75 -4.80 -17.80 5.18
C PRO A 75 -3.87 -18.73 4.37
N GLN A 76 -2.60 -18.32 4.27
CA GLN A 76 -1.43 -19.12 3.85
C GLN A 76 -1.54 -19.92 2.54
N ARG A 77 -0.85 -19.44 1.51
CA ARG A 77 -0.05 -20.31 0.64
C ARG A 77 1.33 -19.68 0.41
N ALA A 78 2.32 -20.19 1.15
CA ALA A 78 3.72 -19.99 0.82
C ALA A 78 4.03 -20.69 -0.53
N PRO A 79 4.88 -20.12 -1.40
CA PRO A 79 5.32 -20.80 -2.61
C PRO A 79 6.20 -22.01 -2.27
N ARG A 80 6.06 -23.08 -3.07
CA ARG A 80 6.91 -24.29 -3.04
C ARG A 80 8.31 -23.97 -3.55
#